data_AF-A0A7W0RY43-F1
#
_entry.id   AF-A0A7W0RY43-F1
#
_cell.length_a   1.000
_cell.length_b   1.000
_cell.length_c   1.000
_cell.angle_alpha   90.00
_cell.angle_beta   90.00
_cell.angle_gamma   90.00
#
_symmetry.space_group_name_H-M   'P 1'
#
loop_
_entity.id
_entity.type
_entity.pdbx_description
1 polymer ?
#
loop_
_entity_poly.entity_id
_entity_poly.type
_entity_poly.pdbx_seq_one_letter_code
_entity_poly.pdbx_strand_id
1 'polypeptide(L)' 'RGWVLELRGARTRTYRVEAALGTLRRGAFRPCRILAGRSGPRPLSRKRWRYDRSTGVLTFRVRARAARVQVLRRCRPRR' A
#
# COMPACT_ATOMS: atom_id res chain seq x y z
N ARG A 1 -3.36 6.72 -11.52
CA ARG A 1 -4.27 5.72 -10.93
C ARG A 1 -3.43 4.82 -10.01
N GLY A 2 -3.94 4.52 -8.81
CA GLY A 2 -3.31 3.64 -7.83
C GLY A 2 -4.06 2.32 -7.73
N TRP A 3 -3.77 1.51 -6.72
CA TRP A 3 -4.55 0.31 -6.41
C TRP A 3 -5.01 0.32 -4.96
N VAL A 4 -6.03 -0.51 -4.68
CA VAL A 4 -6.62 -0.66 -3.36
C VAL A 4 -6.62 -2.14 -3.00
N LEU A 5 -6.23 -2.44 -1.77
CA LEU A 5 -6.37 -3.76 -1.17
C LEU A 5 -7.27 -3.64 0.04
N GLU A 6 -8.24 -4.53 0.11
CA GLU A 6 -9.08 -4.69 1.29
C GLU A 6 -8.57 -5.87 2.10
N LEU A 7 -8.21 -5.60 3.35
CA LEU A 7 -7.91 -6.61 4.34
C LEU A 7 -9.14 -6.81 5.20
N ARG A 8 -9.63 -8.04 5.25
CA ARG A 8 -10.76 -8.44 6.10
C ARG A 8 -10.29 -9.59 6.97
N GLY A 9 -10.53 -9.49 8.28
CA GLY A 9 -10.11 -10.50 9.24
C GLY A 9 -10.99 -10.49 10.49
N ALA A 10 -11.07 -11.65 11.13
CA ALA A 10 -11.83 -11.82 12.37
C ALA A 10 -11.12 -11.18 13.58
N ARG A 11 -9.77 -11.16 13.58
CA ARG A 11 -8.92 -10.67 14.69
C ARG A 11 -7.84 -9.72 14.17
N THR A 12 -7.31 -8.87 15.04
CA THR A 12 -6.19 -7.98 14.71
C THR A 12 -4.93 -8.79 14.45
N ARG A 13 -4.33 -8.63 13.28
CA ARG A 13 -3.06 -9.27 12.89
C ARG A 13 -2.12 -8.26 12.25
N THR A 14 -0.84 -8.60 12.22
CA THR A 14 0.16 -7.90 11.42
C THR A 14 0.29 -8.59 10.08
N TYR A 15 -0.04 -7.88 9.00
CA TYR A 15 0.11 -8.34 7.63
C TYR A 15 1.42 -7.77 7.06
N ARG A 16 2.23 -8.64 6.47
CA ARG A 16 3.30 -8.27 5.55
C ARG A 16 2.77 -8.50 4.14
N VAL A 17 2.73 -7.44 3.34
CA VAL A 17 2.27 -7.51 1.96
C VAL A 17 3.45 -7.25 1.05
N GLU A 18 3.61 -8.11 0.05
CA GLU A 18 4.59 -7.98 -1.02
C GLU A 18 3.84 -7.98 -2.34
N ALA A 19 4.07 -6.96 -3.16
CA ALA A 19 3.41 -6.78 -4.44
C ALA A 19 4.48 -6.51 -5.51
N ALA A 20 4.58 -7.41 -6.49
CA ALA A 20 5.41 -7.21 -7.67
C ALA A 20 4.70 -6.24 -8.63
N LEU A 21 5.05 -4.96 -8.57
CA LEU A 21 4.46 -3.92 -9.42
C LEU A 21 5.09 -3.88 -10.82
N GLY A 22 6.28 -4.46 -10.97
CA GLY A 22 6.97 -4.59 -12.26
C GLY A 22 6.22 -5.46 -13.27
N THR A 23 5.35 -6.36 -12.83
CA THR A 23 4.58 -7.27 -13.70
C THR A 23 3.28 -6.67 -14.24
N LEU A 24 2.96 -5.42 -13.88
CA LEU A 24 1.71 -4.77 -14.30
C LEU A 24 1.79 -4.32 -15.77
N ARG A 25 0.85 -4.78 -16.60
CA ARG A 25 0.77 -4.52 -18.06
C ARG A 25 0.83 -3.04 -18.48
N ARG A 26 0.42 -2.08 -17.65
CA ARG A 26 0.33 -0.64 -18.00
C ARG A 26 1.57 0.19 -17.61
N GLY A 27 2.74 -0.44 -17.58
CA GLY A 27 4.01 0.20 -17.25
C GLY A 27 4.25 0.33 -15.75
N ALA A 28 5.54 0.40 -15.37
CA ALA A 28 5.99 0.38 -13.98
C ALA A 28 5.26 1.43 -13.12
N PHE A 29 4.38 0.96 -12.24
CA PHE A 29 3.71 1.79 -11.26
C PHE A 29 4.68 2.08 -10.10
N ARG A 30 5.15 3.33 -10.00
CA ARG A 30 5.98 3.77 -8.87
C ARG A 30 5.07 4.22 -7.71
N PRO A 31 5.08 3.52 -6.56
CA PRO A 31 4.29 3.92 -5.41
C PRO A 31 4.90 5.17 -4.76
N CYS A 32 4.05 6.13 -4.41
CA CYS A 32 4.45 7.40 -3.82
C CYS A 32 4.01 7.52 -2.35
N ARG A 33 2.78 7.07 -2.05
CA ARG A 33 2.20 7.11 -0.71
C ARG A 33 1.29 5.91 -0.52
N ILE A 34 1.33 5.33 0.67
CA ILE A 34 0.39 4.29 1.10
C ILE A 34 -0.51 4.89 2.16
N LEU A 35 -1.82 4.71 2.03
CA LEU A 35 -2.81 5.05 3.05
C LEU A 35 -3.40 3.76 3.62
N ALA A 36 -3.59 3.67 4.93
CA ALA A 36 -4.19 2.51 5.58
C ALA A 36 -5.15 2.94 6.68
N GLY A 37 -6.31 2.27 6.75
CA GLY A 37 -7.30 2.49 7.80
C GLY A 37 -8.68 1.99 7.38
N ARG A 38 -9.62 1.94 8.33
CA ARG A 38 -11.01 1.52 8.07
C ARG A 38 -11.92 2.71 7.74
N SER A 39 -11.90 3.73 8.60
CA SER A 39 -12.65 4.97 8.43
C SER A 39 -11.67 6.13 8.42
N GLY A 40 -11.35 6.66 7.23
CA GLY A 40 -10.29 7.66 7.05
C GLY A 40 -8.89 7.04 7.00
N PRO A 41 -8.47 6.49 5.84
CA PRO A 41 -7.16 5.87 5.71
C PRO A 41 -6.06 6.92 5.88
N ARG A 42 -5.16 6.70 6.83
CA ARG A 42 -4.07 7.62 7.16
C ARG A 42 -2.77 7.23 6.46
N PRO A 43 -1.86 8.18 6.19
CA PRO A 43 -0.56 7.87 5.62
C PRO A 43 0.19 6.84 6.45
N LEU A 44 0.64 5.78 5.79
CA LEU A 44 1.54 4.80 6.38
C LEU A 44 2.94 5.42 6.46
N SER A 45 3.55 5.37 7.65
CA SER A 45 4.91 5.86 7.86
C SER A 45 5.90 5.21 6.88
N ARG A 46 6.86 5.99 6.37
CA ARG A 46 7.93 5.49 5.47
C ARG A 46 8.76 4.35 6.08
N LYS A 47 8.79 4.20 7.41
CA LYS A 47 9.44 3.05 8.07
C LYS A 47 8.70 1.72 7.89
N ARG A 48 7.41 1.77 7.52
CA ARG A 48 6.53 0.59 7.39
C ARG A 48 6.37 0.12 5.96
N TRP A 49 6.97 0.80 4.99
CA TRP A 49 6.92 0.39 3.60
C TRP A 49 8.18 0.77 2.85
N ARG A 50 8.50 0.00 1.82
CA ARG A 50 9.61 0.27 0.90
C ARG A 50 9.22 -0.15 -0.50
N TYR A 51 9.84 0.49 -1.49
CA TYR A 51 9.71 0.12 -2.89
C TYR A 51 11.10 -0.08 -3.46
N ASP A 52 11.38 -1.30 -3.89
CA ASP A 52 12.59 -1.61 -4.63
C ASP A 52 12.36 -1.28 -6.11
N ARG A 53 13.18 -0.34 -6.62
CA ARG A 53 13.07 0.13 -8.00
C ARG A 53 13.67 -0.85 -9.00
N SER A 54 14.62 -1.68 -8.57
CA SER A 54 15.30 -2.65 -9.44
C SER A 54 14.39 -3.85 -9.73
N THR A 55 13.74 -4.38 -8.69
CA THR A 55 12.82 -5.52 -8.79
C THR A 55 11.37 -5.10 -9.01
N GLY A 56 11.05 -3.81 -8.83
CA GLY A 56 9.67 -3.32 -8.90
C GLY A 56 8.77 -3.86 -7.78
N VAL A 57 9.35 -4.31 -6.66
CA VAL A 57 8.61 -4.89 -5.54
C VAL A 57 8.29 -3.85 -4.47
N LEU A 58 7.01 -3.73 -4.13
CA LEU A 58 6.53 -2.97 -2.99
C LEU A 58 6.32 -3.90 -1.79
N THR A 59 6.96 -3.58 -0.67
CA THR A 59 6.76 -4.28 0.59
C THR A 59 6.17 -3.30 1.61
N PHE A 60 5.13 -3.71 2.35
CA PHE A 60 4.64 -2.94 3.49
C PHE A 60 4.08 -3.80 4.61
N ARG A 61 4.00 -3.21 5.81
CA ARG A 61 3.43 -3.83 7.00
C ARG A 61 2.25 -3.02 7.52
N VAL A 62 1.16 -3.70 7.84
CA VAL A 62 -0.01 -3.09 8.49
C VAL A 62 -0.54 -3.98 9.60
N ARG A 63 -0.81 -3.40 10.77
CA ARG A 63 -1.48 -4.08 11.88
C ARG A 63 -2.94 -3.65 11.90
N ALA A 64 -3.85 -4.56 11.63
CA ALA A 64 -5.28 -4.26 11.59
C ALA A 64 -6.12 -5.54 11.77
N ARG A 65 -7.37 -5.38 12.20
CA ARG A 65 -8.41 -6.41 12.03
C ARG A 65 -8.97 -6.38 10.61
N ALA A 66 -9.35 -5.18 10.17
CA ALA A 66 -9.79 -4.89 8.82
C ALA A 66 -9.23 -3.52 8.40
N ALA A 67 -8.83 -3.37 7.16
CA ALA A 67 -8.29 -2.12 6.63
C ALA A 67 -8.45 -2.00 5.13
N ARG A 68 -8.67 -0.78 4.66
CA ARG A 68 -8.53 -0.41 3.25
C ARG A 68 -7.15 0.20 3.06
N VAL A 69 -6.30 -0.48 2.30
CA VAL A 69 -4.96 -0.02 1.94
C VAL A 69 -5.01 0.58 0.54
N GLN A 70 -4.61 1.83 0.40
CA GLN A 70 -4.56 2.53 -0.89
C GLN A 70 -3.11 2.85 -1.23
N VAL A 71 -2.62 2.35 -2.35
CA VAL A 71 -1.27 2.65 -2.84
C VAL A 71 -1.39 3.64 -4.00
N LEU A 72 -0.85 4.84 -3.80
CA LEU A 72 -1.00 5.96 -4.73
C LEU A 72 0.21 6.07 -5.66
N ARG A 73 -0.03 6.27 -6.97
CA ARG A 73 1.03 6.53 -7.97
C ARG A 73 1.67 7.91 -7.81
N ARG A 74 0.90 8.87 -7.31
CA ARG A 74 1.30 10.28 -7.21
C ARG A 74 1.03 10.76 -5.79
N CYS A 75 1.99 11.49 -5.23
CA CYS A 75 1.82 12.22 -3.98
C CYS A 75 1.18 13.57 -4.30
N ARG A 76 -0.12 13.59 -4.65
CA ARG A 76 -0.87 14.85 -4.55
C ARG A 76 -1.49 14.91 -3.16
N PRO A 77 -1.45 16.06 -2.46
CA PRO A 77 -2.34 16.27 -1.33
C PRO A 77 -3.78 16.22 -1.87
N ARG A 78 -4.67 15.53 -1.15
CA ARG A 78 -6.10 15.84 -1.29
C ARG A 78 -6.23 17.30 -0.84
N ARG A 79 -6.73 18.16 -1.73
CA ARG A 79 -7.33 19.44 -1.33
C ARG A 79 -8.55 19.14 -0.48
#